data_AF-A0A1J3CA11-F1
#
_entry.id   AF-A0A1J3CA11-F1
#
_cell.length_a   1.000
_cell.length_b   1.000
_cell.length_c   1.000
_cell.angle_alpha   90.00
_cell.angle_beta   90.00
_cell.angle_gamma   90.00
#
_symmetry.space_group_name_H-M   'P 1'
#
loop_
_entity.id
_entity.type
_entity.pdbx_description
1 polymer ?
#
loop_
_entity_poly.entity_id
_entity_poly.type
_entity_poly.pdbx_seq_one_letter_code
_entity_poly.pdbx_strand_id
1 'polypeptide(L)'
;SDYNSSDEQSLTFDSYMIPEEDLELGQLRLLEVDNRVVVPAKTHLRIIVTSADVLHSWAVPSLGVKCDAVPGRLNQISILVQR
;
A
#
# COMPACT_ATOMS: atom_id res chain seq x y z
N SER A 1 7.09 -27.09 8.31
CA SER A 1 8.11 -26.88 7.26
C SER A 1 7.31 -26.64 6.00
N ASP A 2 6.74 -25.44 5.92
CA ASP A 2 5.57 -25.26 5.08
C ASP A 2 6.06 -24.76 3.73
N TYR A 3 6.24 -25.72 2.83
CA TYR A 3 6.37 -25.47 1.41
C TYR A 3 5.07 -24.82 0.95
N ASN A 4 5.09 -23.49 0.82
CA ASN A 4 4.01 -22.80 0.15
C ASN A 4 4.20 -23.02 -1.35
N SER A 5 3.69 -24.14 -1.85
CA SER A 5 3.48 -24.38 -3.27
C SER A 5 2.29 -23.52 -3.70
N SER A 6 2.53 -22.25 -3.93
CA SER A 6 1.63 -21.39 -4.67
C SER A 6 2.49 -20.54 -5.60
N ASP A 7 2.74 -21.05 -6.80
CA ASP A 7 3.12 -20.25 -7.98
C ASP A 7 1.96 -19.31 -8.37
N GLU A 8 1.40 -18.58 -7.39
CA GLU A 8 0.58 -17.42 -7.64
C GLU A 8 1.55 -16.30 -8.01
N GLN A 9 1.54 -15.93 -9.29
CA GLN A 9 2.35 -14.84 -9.81
C GLN A 9 2.07 -13.59 -8.97
N SER A 10 3.05 -13.19 -8.16
CA SER A 10 2.92 -12.03 -7.29
C SER A 10 2.75 -10.78 -8.15
N LEU A 11 1.61 -10.11 -8.00
CA LEU A 11 1.38 -8.82 -8.65
C LEU A 11 2.29 -7.78 -7.97
N THR A 12 3.14 -7.13 -8.75
CA THR A 12 4.04 -6.06 -8.28
C THR A 12 3.95 -4.89 -9.24
N PHE A 13 3.84 -3.69 -8.68
CA PHE A 13 3.79 -2.44 -9.41
C PHE A 13 4.31 -1.30 -8.53
N ASP A 14 4.74 -0.22 -9.18
CA ASP A 14 5.13 1.02 -8.52
C ASP A 14 3.95 2.01 -8.54
N SER A 15 3.87 2.85 -7.51
CA SER A 15 2.81 3.85 -7.35
C SER A 15 3.45 5.21 -7.15
N TYR A 16 3.32 6.09 -8.15
CA TYR A 16 3.88 7.43 -8.17
C TYR A 16 2.79 8.49 -8.17
N MET A 17 3.08 9.63 -7.56
CA MET A 17 2.21 10.80 -7.58
C MET A 17 2.06 11.32 -9.01
N ILE A 18 0.84 11.61 -9.43
CA ILE A 18 0.59 12.21 -10.75
C ILE A 18 1.09 13.67 -10.75
N PRO A 19 1.94 14.08 -11.70
CA PRO A 19 2.39 15.47 -11.86
C PRO A 19 1.21 16.42 -12.08
N GLU A 20 1.34 17.68 -11.66
CA GLU A 20 0.24 18.65 -11.75
C GLU A 20 -0.18 18.93 -13.20
N GLU A 21 0.77 18.90 -14.14
CA GLU A 21 0.51 19.02 -15.58
C GLU A 21 -0.33 17.88 -16.18
N ASP A 22 -0.31 16.70 -15.54
CA ASP A 22 -0.97 15.48 -16.03
C ASP A 22 -2.31 15.20 -15.31
N LEU A 23 -2.71 16.05 -14.36
CA LEU A 23 -3.96 15.87 -13.61
C LEU A 23 -5.19 16.15 -14.49
N GLU A 24 -6.16 15.23 -14.42
CA GLU A 24 -7.47 15.42 -15.05
C GLU A 24 -8.41 16.30 -14.21
N LEU A 25 -9.43 16.89 -14.85
CA LEU A 25 -10.41 17.70 -14.15
C LEU A 25 -11.13 16.91 -13.05
N GLY A 26 -11.01 17.36 -11.81
CA GLY A 26 -11.62 16.73 -10.62
C GLY A 26 -10.66 15.87 -9.80
N GLN A 27 -9.46 15.60 -10.30
CA GLN A 27 -8.40 14.91 -9.56
C GLN A 27 -7.79 15.78 -8.45
N LEU A 28 -7.31 15.14 -7.39
CA LEU A 28 -6.77 15.82 -6.22
C LEU A 28 -5.24 16.02 -6.34
N ARG A 29 -4.83 17.30 -6.37
CA ARG A 29 -3.43 17.70 -6.34
C ARG A 29 -2.71 17.11 -5.10
N LEU A 30 -1.54 16.52 -5.32
CA LEU A 30 -0.69 15.86 -4.32
C LEU A 30 -1.26 14.59 -3.65
N LEU A 31 -2.42 14.09 -4.08
CA LEU A 31 -3.05 12.90 -3.50
C LEU A 31 -3.32 11.80 -4.52
N GLU A 32 -3.38 12.14 -5.80
CA GLU A 32 -3.56 11.15 -6.86
C GLU A 32 -2.27 10.44 -7.22
N VAL A 33 -2.42 9.16 -7.56
CA VAL A 33 -1.35 8.25 -7.97
C VAL A 33 -1.74 7.52 -9.24
N ASP A 34 -0.75 7.15 -10.04
CA ASP A 34 -0.92 6.42 -11.30
C ASP A 34 -1.50 5.01 -11.09
N ASN A 35 -1.00 4.27 -10.12
CA ASN A 35 -1.43 2.92 -9.77
C ASN A 35 -1.93 2.87 -8.34
N ARG A 36 -3.25 2.72 -8.16
CA ARG A 36 -3.89 2.64 -6.85
C ARG A 36 -3.79 1.22 -6.29
N VAL A 37 -3.54 1.10 -4.98
CA VAL A 37 -3.63 -0.18 -4.27
C VAL A 37 -5.10 -0.58 -4.14
N VAL A 38 -5.47 -1.67 -4.83
CA VAL A 38 -6.82 -2.23 -4.79
C VAL A 38 -6.85 -3.42 -3.83
N VAL A 39 -7.84 -3.44 -2.94
CA VAL A 39 -8.01 -4.50 -1.94
C VAL A 39 -9.48 -4.95 -1.84
N PRO A 40 -9.75 -6.21 -1.48
CA PRO A 40 -11.12 -6.67 -1.29
C PRO A 40 -11.72 -6.07 0.00
N ALA A 41 -12.98 -5.62 -0.10
CA ALA A 41 -13.75 -5.17 1.05
C ALA A 41 -14.22 -6.36 1.93
N LYS A 42 -14.60 -6.06 3.17
CA LYS A 42 -15.17 -6.98 4.17
C LYS A 42 -14.31 -8.22 4.45
N THR A 43 -13.02 -8.10 4.22
CA THR A 43 -12.03 -9.15 4.42
C THR A 43 -10.93 -8.62 5.33
N HIS A 44 -10.47 -9.45 6.27
CA HIS A 44 -9.30 -9.12 7.08
C HIS A 44 -8.04 -9.21 6.22
N LEU A 45 -7.36 -8.08 6.06
CA LEU A 45 -6.14 -7.97 5.27
C LEU A 45 -4.94 -7.84 6.20
N ARG A 46 -3.88 -8.56 5.88
CA ARG A 46 -2.56 -8.40 6.51
C ARG A 46 -1.66 -7.64 5.56
N ILE A 47 -1.21 -6.46 5.96
CA ILE A 47 -0.24 -5.67 5.20
C ILE A 47 1.11 -5.76 5.92
N ILE A 48 2.16 -6.04 5.15
CA ILE A 48 3.55 -6.03 5.62
C ILE A 48 4.22 -4.78 5.04
N VAL A 49 4.76 -3.95 5.91
CA VAL A 49 5.38 -2.66 5.58
C VAL A 49 6.89 -2.73 5.89
N THR A 50 7.72 -2.36 4.92
CA THR A 50 9.18 -2.25 5.05
C THR A 50 9.70 -1.20 4.07
N SER A 51 10.99 -0.89 4.14
CA SER A 51 11.64 0.04 3.22
C SER A 51 12.87 -0.60 2.57
N ALA A 52 13.15 -0.20 1.32
CA ALA A 52 14.33 -0.61 0.58
C ALA A 52 15.53 0.33 0.78
N ASP A 53 15.31 1.58 1.24
CA ASP A 53 16.33 2.62 1.31
C ASP A 53 16.46 3.23 2.71
N VAL A 54 15.59 4.17 3.07
CA VAL A 54 15.61 4.96 4.29
C VAL A 54 14.30 4.79 5.06
N LEU A 55 14.13 5.50 6.17
CA LEU A 55 12.89 5.46 6.93
C LEU A 55 11.76 6.16 6.17
N HIS A 56 10.64 5.47 6.04
CA HIS A 56 9.35 6.03 5.58
C HIS A 56 8.23 5.65 6.54
N SER A 57 7.00 6.04 6.25
CA SER A 57 5.82 5.63 7.02
C SER A 57 4.62 5.46 6.09
N TRP A 58 3.99 4.29 6.09
CA TRP A 58 2.78 4.01 5.33
C TRP A 58 1.57 4.38 6.18
N ALA A 59 0.78 5.35 5.73
CA ALA A 59 -0.33 5.90 6.49
C ALA A 59 -1.59 6.08 5.64
N VAL A 60 -2.72 5.62 6.16
CA VAL A 60 -4.06 5.81 5.58
C VAL A 60 -5.01 6.23 6.70
N PRO A 61 -5.19 7.55 6.95
CA PRO A 61 -5.93 8.04 8.11
C PRO A 61 -7.38 7.57 8.19
N SER A 62 -8.06 7.42 7.05
CA SER A 62 -9.46 6.95 6.99
C SER A 62 -9.63 5.49 7.42
N LEU A 63 -8.54 4.70 7.40
CA LEU A 63 -8.48 3.33 7.94
C LEU A 63 -7.93 3.30 9.37
N GLY A 64 -7.53 4.44 9.93
CA GLY A 64 -6.91 4.52 11.25
C GLY A 64 -5.51 3.91 11.31
N VAL A 65 -4.79 3.88 10.18
CA VAL A 65 -3.50 3.18 10.07
C VAL A 65 -2.36 4.16 9.85
N LYS A 66 -1.28 3.94 10.60
CA LYS A 66 0.06 4.47 10.36
C LYS A 66 1.09 3.45 10.82
N CYS A 67 2.05 3.10 9.97
CA CYS A 67 3.09 2.14 10.29
C CYS A 67 4.41 2.54 9.63
N ASP A 68 5.49 2.57 10.42
CA ASP A 68 6.81 2.93 9.90
C ASP A 68 7.39 1.82 9.01
N ALA A 69 7.96 2.24 7.90
CA ALA A 69 8.70 1.41 6.96
C ALA A 69 10.19 1.54 7.30
N VAL A 70 10.75 0.53 7.98
CA VAL A 70 12.13 0.54 8.46
C VAL A 70 12.96 -0.47 7.66
N PRO A 71 14.08 -0.06 7.04
CA PRO A 71 14.95 -0.98 6.32
C PRO A 71 15.39 -2.15 7.21
N GLY A 72 15.28 -3.37 6.69
CA GLY A 72 15.62 -4.60 7.42
C GLY A 72 14.59 -5.07 8.46
N ARG A 73 13.44 -4.41 8.57
CA ARG A 73 12.33 -4.83 9.46
C ARG A 73 11.02 -4.96 8.68
N LEU A 74 10.33 -6.08 8.90
CA LEU A 74 8.99 -6.33 8.37
C LEU A 74 7.95 -6.02 9.45
N ASN A 75 7.29 -4.86 9.35
CA ASN A 75 6.20 -4.51 10.26
C ASN A 75 4.86 -5.02 9.72
N GLN A 76 4.04 -5.61 10.59
CA GLN A 76 2.74 -6.16 10.23
C GLN A 76 1.61 -5.30 10.79
N ILE A 77 0.62 -5.01 9.95
CA ILE A 77 -0.65 -4.38 10.34
C ILE A 77 -1.82 -5.21 9.80
N SER A 78 -2.92 -5.23 10.55
CA SER A 78 -4.17 -5.89 10.15
C SER A 78 -5.25 -4.82 9.94
N ILE A 79 -5.93 -4.87 8.80
CA ILE A 79 -7.00 -3.92 8.46
C ILE A 79 -8.27 -4.66 8.03
N LEU A 80 -9.41 -4.03 8.25
CA LEU A 80 -10.72 -4.49 7.75
C LEU A 80 -11.42 -3.29 7.11
N VAL A 81 -11.58 -3.33 5.79
CA VAL A 81 -12.32 -2.30 5.05
C VAL A 81 -13.80 -2.66 5.05
N GLN A 82 -14.66 -1.85 5.66
CA GLN A 82 -16.09 -2.17 5.83
C GLN A 82 -17.01 -1.61 4.74
N ARG A 83 -16.50 -0.71 3.89
CA ARG A 83 -17.30 0.01 2.88
C ARG A 83 -17.73 -0.89 1.71
#